data_AF-A0A9W4TI61-F1
#
_entry.id   AF-A0A9W4TI61-F1
#
_cell.length_a   1.000
_cell.length_b   1.000
_cell.length_c   1.000
_cell.angle_alpha   90.00
_cell.angle_beta   90.00
_cell.angle_gamma   90.00
#
_symmetry.space_group_name_H-M   'P 1'
#
loop_
_entity.id
_entity.type
_entity.pdbx_description
1 polymer ?
#
loop_
_entity_poly.entity_id
_entity_poly.type
_entity_poly.pdbx_seq_one_letter_code
_entity_poly.pdbx_strand_id
1 'polypeptide(L)'
;MDINYLVSEIKNYYKEFEYEKLIVDYIFTVEGSYNFIVNYTKDNTDKESEISNKPIRDTVRKMAEMFEEKKNSSNKFNRVKIEINLDGTYSEKYWWDTGKEKQDLLDYADVFYQWVNERMMSMIFEYEKDNNLVPTQLDDDGDLEYLSSWDSGIFTFHINKKNELEYKIVLTIDDVDRILEMPLKDYFIEGVLQHHQVTNTELSDKWKPWNKLIIKSPHNSIPYDKVDEFVSYTFE
;
A
#
# COMPACT_ATOMS: atom_id res chain seq x y z
N MET A 1 -7.35 -24.68 8.29
CA MET A 1 -5.97 -25.12 8.01
C MET A 1 -5.58 -26.21 9.00
N ASP A 2 -4.92 -27.29 8.55
CA ASP A 2 -4.29 -28.26 9.44
C ASP A 2 -2.84 -27.82 9.73
N ILE A 3 -2.61 -27.28 10.92
CA ILE A 3 -1.30 -26.79 11.35
C ILE A 3 -0.27 -27.92 11.46
N ASN A 4 -0.69 -29.15 11.78
CA ASN A 4 0.23 -30.29 11.88
C ASN A 4 0.84 -30.61 10.51
N TYR A 5 0.02 -30.52 9.47
CA TYR A 5 0.49 -30.69 8.10
C TYR A 5 1.50 -29.60 7.71
N LEU A 6 1.21 -28.33 8.01
CA LEU A 6 2.14 -27.22 7.76
C LEU A 6 3.49 -27.44 8.46
N VAL A 7 3.47 -27.75 9.76
CA VAL A 7 4.67 -28.01 10.55
C VAL A 7 5.48 -29.16 9.98
N SER A 8 4.81 -30.24 9.56
CA SER A 8 5.48 -31.41 8.98
C SER A 8 6.19 -31.07 7.68
N GLU A 9 5.56 -30.28 6.80
CA GLU A 9 6.14 -29.86 5.53
C GLU A 9 7.34 -28.93 5.75
N ILE A 10 7.23 -27.96 6.66
CA ILE A 10 8.33 -27.05 7.01
C ILE A 10 9.51 -27.86 7.54
N LYS A 11 9.30 -28.72 8.54
CA LYS A 11 10.37 -29.54 9.14
C LYS A 11 11.03 -30.46 8.11
N ASN A 12 10.25 -31.03 7.19
CA ASN A 12 10.76 -31.93 6.17
C ASN A 12 11.59 -31.20 5.10
N TYR A 13 11.22 -29.95 4.80
CA TYR A 13 11.85 -29.14 3.77
C TYR A 13 13.09 -28.38 4.28
N TYR A 14 12.99 -27.73 5.43
CA TYR A 14 14.06 -26.92 6.02
C TYR A 14 15.06 -27.78 6.79
N LYS A 15 16.06 -28.29 6.08
CA LYS A 15 17.16 -29.13 6.61
C LYS A 15 18.56 -28.61 6.23
N GLU A 16 18.65 -27.33 5.88
CA GLU A 16 19.87 -26.68 5.38
C GLU A 16 21.02 -26.72 6.41
N PHE A 17 20.70 -26.47 7.68
CA PHE A 17 21.65 -26.46 8.77
C PHE A 17 21.27 -27.47 9.85
N GLU A 18 22.20 -27.76 10.76
CA GLU A 18 21.90 -28.47 12.00
C GLU A 18 21.23 -27.50 12.98
N TYR A 19 20.17 -27.96 13.66
CA TYR A 19 19.37 -27.14 14.56
C TYR A 19 18.80 -27.97 15.70
N GLU A 20 18.48 -27.34 16.82
CA GLU A 20 17.65 -27.91 17.88
C GLU A 20 16.16 -27.58 17.66
N LYS A 21 15.93 -26.40 17.08
CA LYS A 21 14.60 -25.85 16.82
C LYS A 21 14.60 -25.03 15.53
N LEU A 22 13.49 -25.07 14.80
CA LEU A 22 13.14 -24.08 13.77
C LEU A 22 12.21 -23.04 14.36
N ILE A 23 12.49 -21.77 14.10
CA ILE A 23 11.60 -20.65 14.38
C ILE A 23 11.07 -20.15 13.05
N VAL A 24 9.76 -20.22 12.88
CA VAL A 24 9.06 -19.76 11.67
C VAL A 24 8.24 -18.54 12.02
N ASP A 25 8.50 -17.43 11.36
CA ASP A 25 7.76 -16.19 11.52
C ASP A 25 6.98 -15.86 10.25
N TYR A 26 5.66 -15.73 10.41
CA TYR A 26 4.79 -15.08 9.43
C TYR A 26 4.53 -13.65 9.87
N ILE A 27 4.77 -12.70 8.97
CA ILE A 27 4.49 -11.28 9.19
C ILE A 27 3.58 -10.82 8.06
N PHE A 28 2.32 -10.57 8.38
CA PHE A 28 1.29 -10.12 7.45
C PHE A 28 1.22 -8.59 7.41
N THR A 29 1.03 -8.04 6.22
CA THR A 29 0.54 -6.68 6.03
C THR A 29 -0.97 -6.66 6.18
N VAL A 30 -1.54 -5.47 6.44
CA VAL A 30 -3.01 -5.31 6.54
C VAL A 30 -3.71 -5.72 5.24
N GLU A 31 -3.05 -5.51 4.10
CA GLU A 31 -3.51 -5.87 2.75
C GLU A 31 -3.35 -7.37 2.41
N GLY A 32 -2.83 -8.19 3.33
CA GLY A 32 -2.74 -9.65 3.16
C GLY A 32 -1.49 -10.19 2.48
N SER A 33 -0.53 -9.32 2.12
CA SER A 33 0.82 -9.77 1.76
C SER A 33 1.54 -10.29 3.01
N TYR A 34 2.52 -11.19 2.84
CA TYR A 34 3.24 -11.72 3.98
C TYR A 34 4.71 -12.03 3.69
N ASN A 35 5.52 -11.88 4.73
CA ASN A 35 6.85 -12.44 4.80
C ASN A 35 6.81 -13.76 5.55
N PHE A 36 7.56 -14.74 5.05
CA PHE A 36 7.76 -16.05 5.66
C PHE A 36 9.24 -16.24 5.90
N ILE A 37 9.65 -16.21 7.17
CA ILE A 37 11.04 -16.27 7.60
C ILE A 37 11.23 -17.55 8.40
N VAL A 38 12.33 -18.27 8.14
CA VAL A 38 12.68 -19.49 8.88
C VAL A 38 14.09 -19.31 9.44
N ASN A 39 14.22 -19.46 10.75
CA ASN A 39 15.48 -19.43 11.47
C ASN A 39 15.78 -20.81 12.07
N TYR A 40 17.02 -21.23 11.95
CA TYR A 40 17.60 -22.39 12.59
C TYR A 40 18.22 -21.96 13.93
N THR A 41 17.71 -22.48 15.04
CA THR A 41 18.24 -22.19 16.37
C THR A 41 19.08 -23.36 16.86
N LYS A 42 20.33 -23.08 17.27
CA LYS A 42 21.24 -24.04 17.92
C LYS A 42 22.11 -23.29 18.93
N ASP A 43 22.27 -23.82 20.15
CA ASP A 43 23.13 -23.22 21.18
C ASP A 43 22.83 -21.71 21.43
N ASN A 44 21.54 -21.34 21.45
CA ASN A 44 21.04 -19.95 21.53
C ASN A 44 21.52 -19.01 20.41
N THR A 45 21.99 -19.54 19.29
CA THR A 45 22.31 -18.78 18.09
C THR A 45 21.26 -19.07 17.02
N ASP A 46 20.75 -18.01 16.40
CA ASP A 46 19.81 -18.10 15.29
C ASP A 46 20.53 -17.86 13.97
N LYS A 47 20.18 -18.67 12.96
CA LYS A 47 20.63 -18.50 11.59
C LYS A 47 19.45 -18.57 10.65
N GLU A 48 19.20 -17.49 9.91
CA GLU A 48 18.13 -17.45 8.90
C GLU A 48 18.44 -18.41 7.74
N SER A 49 17.40 -19.04 7.20
CA SER A 49 17.51 -19.90 6.04
C SER A 49 17.65 -19.09 4.75
N GLU A 50 18.47 -19.59 3.83
CA GLU A 50 18.62 -19.00 2.49
C GLU A 50 17.74 -19.71 1.45
N ILE A 51 17.10 -20.84 1.80
CA ILE A 51 16.30 -21.62 0.85
C ILE A 51 14.88 -21.04 0.69
N SER A 52 14.47 -20.92 -0.57
CA SER A 52 13.14 -20.42 -0.92
C SER A 52 12.03 -21.40 -0.53
N ASN A 53 10.93 -20.91 0.03
CA ASN A 53 9.74 -21.71 0.33
C ASN A 53 8.93 -22.15 -0.90
N LYS A 54 9.35 -21.82 -2.14
CA LYS A 54 8.63 -22.15 -3.38
C LYS A 54 8.15 -23.61 -3.44
N PRO A 55 8.93 -24.64 -3.06
CA PRO A 55 8.49 -26.03 -3.13
C PRO A 55 7.36 -26.40 -2.17
N ILE A 56 7.19 -25.66 -1.07
CA ILE A 56 6.10 -25.86 -0.09
C ILE A 56 5.11 -24.70 -0.08
N ARG A 57 5.11 -23.86 -1.13
CA ARG A 57 4.37 -22.59 -1.18
C ARG A 57 2.88 -22.76 -0.92
N ASP A 58 2.26 -23.78 -1.50
CA ASP A 58 0.82 -24.04 -1.35
C ASP A 58 0.47 -24.33 0.10
N THR A 59 1.33 -25.05 0.82
CA THR A 59 1.16 -25.32 2.25
C THR A 59 1.35 -24.05 3.08
N VAL A 60 2.42 -23.29 2.80
CA VAL A 60 2.71 -22.03 3.50
C VAL A 60 1.59 -21.00 3.32
N ARG A 61 1.00 -20.92 2.13
CA ARG A 61 -0.09 -19.99 1.78
C ARG A 61 -1.37 -20.23 2.58
N LYS A 62 -1.62 -21.43 3.09
CA LYS A 62 -2.80 -21.71 3.94
C LYS A 62 -2.87 -20.83 5.20
N MET A 63 -1.71 -20.36 5.69
CA MET A 63 -1.67 -19.40 6.81
C MET A 63 -2.16 -18.01 6.38
N ALA A 64 -1.87 -17.60 5.14
CA ALA A 64 -2.39 -16.35 4.59
C ALA A 64 -3.90 -16.38 4.38
N GLU A 65 -4.45 -17.53 3.95
CA GLU A 65 -5.89 -17.74 3.87
C GLU A 65 -6.56 -17.61 5.25
N MET A 66 -5.93 -18.19 6.29
CA MET A 66 -6.40 -18.06 7.66
C MET A 66 -6.31 -16.63 8.21
N PHE A 67 -5.29 -15.86 7.79
CA PHE A 67 -5.19 -14.43 8.11
C PHE A 67 -6.36 -13.66 7.49
N GLU A 68 -6.62 -13.83 6.20
CA GLU A 68 -7.70 -13.16 5.48
C GLU A 68 -9.08 -13.43 6.10
N GLU A 69 -9.34 -14.68 6.51
CA GLU A 69 -10.58 -15.04 7.20
C GLU A 69 -10.74 -14.35 8.56
N LYS A 70 -9.63 -14.09 9.27
CA LYS A 70 -9.64 -13.64 10.67
C LYS A 70 -9.32 -12.15 10.87
N LYS A 71 -8.80 -11.44 9.86
CA LYS A 71 -8.28 -10.07 10.00
C LYS A 71 -9.28 -9.06 10.58
N ASN A 72 -10.58 -9.27 10.33
CA ASN A 72 -11.67 -8.43 10.83
C ASN A 72 -12.41 -9.00 12.06
N SER A 73 -11.89 -10.08 12.66
CA SER A 73 -12.54 -10.76 13.80
C SER A 73 -11.91 -10.34 15.14
N SER A 74 -12.56 -10.72 16.24
CA SER A 74 -11.98 -10.58 17.59
C SER A 74 -10.70 -11.40 17.80
N ASN A 75 -10.45 -12.40 16.95
CA ASN A 75 -9.26 -13.26 16.98
C ASN A 75 -8.26 -12.88 15.88
N LYS A 76 -8.25 -11.60 15.47
CA LYS A 76 -7.31 -11.10 14.47
C LYS A 76 -5.86 -11.24 14.92
N PHE A 77 -4.98 -11.47 13.97
CA PHE A 77 -3.53 -11.50 14.13
C PHE A 77 -2.91 -10.93 12.86
N ASN A 78 -1.72 -10.35 12.94
CA ASN A 78 -0.89 -10.03 11.78
C ASN A 78 0.52 -10.63 11.91
N ARG A 79 0.80 -11.35 13.01
CA ARG A 79 1.99 -12.16 13.19
C ARG A 79 1.66 -13.54 13.70
N VAL A 80 2.42 -14.52 13.21
CA VAL A 80 2.40 -15.90 13.70
C VAL A 80 3.84 -16.35 13.90
N LYS A 81 4.14 -16.88 15.08
CA LYS A 81 5.41 -17.55 15.36
C LYS A 81 5.15 -19.03 15.63
N ILE A 82 5.84 -19.90 14.90
CA ILE A 82 5.81 -21.35 15.11
C ILE A 82 7.21 -21.81 15.50
N GLU A 83 7.31 -22.44 16.66
CA GLU A 83 8.56 -23.03 17.15
C GLU A 83 8.46 -24.55 17.00
N ILE A 84 9.32 -25.16 16.17
CA ILE A 84 9.29 -26.58 15.84
C ILE A 84 10.56 -27.25 16.35
N ASN A 85 10.43 -28.19 17.27
CA ASN A 85 11.57 -28.95 17.80
C ASN A 85 11.98 -30.09 16.85
N LEU A 86 13.21 -30.60 17.02
CA LEU A 86 13.72 -31.75 16.25
C LEU A 86 12.84 -33.00 16.31
N ASP A 87 12.14 -33.25 17.42
CA ASP A 87 11.23 -34.39 17.57
C ASP A 87 9.89 -34.18 16.83
N GLY A 88 9.63 -32.96 16.34
CA GLY A 88 8.40 -32.57 15.64
C GLY A 88 7.30 -32.02 16.54
N THR A 89 7.52 -31.96 17.85
CA THR A 89 6.67 -31.16 18.74
C THR A 89 6.81 -29.68 18.37
N TYR A 90 5.72 -28.94 18.49
CA TYR A 90 5.72 -27.52 18.16
C TYR A 90 4.84 -26.71 19.12
N SER A 91 5.08 -25.40 19.12
CA SER A 91 4.19 -24.42 19.72
C SER A 91 3.92 -23.30 18.74
N GLU A 92 2.76 -22.66 18.87
CA GLU A 92 2.34 -21.56 18.00
C GLU A 92 1.85 -20.39 18.83
N LYS A 93 2.13 -19.18 18.35
CA LYS A 93 1.64 -17.94 18.94
C LYS A 93 1.12 -17.03 17.84
N TYR A 94 -0.12 -16.60 18.01
CA TYR A 94 -0.79 -15.61 17.16
C TYR A 94 -0.94 -14.33 17.95
N TRP A 95 -0.55 -13.20 17.37
CA TRP A 95 -0.80 -11.91 18.00
C TRP A 95 -0.96 -10.81 16.96
N TRP A 96 -1.55 -9.72 17.42
CA TRP A 96 -1.61 -8.48 16.69
C TRP A 96 -0.43 -7.60 17.11
N ASP A 97 0.51 -7.40 16.20
CA ASP A 97 1.59 -6.43 16.31
C ASP A 97 1.10 -5.08 15.79
N THR A 98 0.67 -4.23 16.71
CA THR A 98 0.24 -2.85 16.44
C THR A 98 1.37 -1.99 15.86
N GLY A 99 2.64 -2.35 16.10
CA GLY A 99 3.79 -1.63 15.54
C GLY A 99 3.89 -1.78 14.02
N LYS A 100 3.67 -3.00 13.50
CA LYS A 100 3.68 -3.27 12.05
C LYS A 100 2.46 -2.67 11.36
N GLU A 101 1.27 -2.77 11.96
CA GLU A 101 0.06 -2.08 11.46
C GLU A 101 0.30 -0.58 11.33
N LYS A 102 0.86 0.05 12.37
CA LYS A 102 1.19 1.47 12.35
C LYS A 102 2.24 1.82 11.29
N GLN A 103 3.26 0.98 11.11
CA GLN A 103 4.27 1.20 10.07
C GLN A 103 3.68 1.08 8.67
N ASP A 104 2.81 0.11 8.41
CA ASP A 104 2.16 -0.04 7.11
C ASP A 104 1.26 1.16 6.79
N LEU A 105 0.55 1.69 7.80
CA LEU A 105 -0.24 2.92 7.67
C LEU A 105 0.65 4.13 7.37
N LEU A 106 1.83 4.24 8.01
CA LEU A 106 2.80 5.30 7.74
C LEU A 106 3.37 5.18 6.33
N ASP A 107 3.82 3.99 5.93
CA ASP A 107 4.38 3.73 4.61
C ASP A 107 3.38 4.08 3.50
N TYR A 108 2.10 3.74 3.69
CA TYR A 108 1.03 4.15 2.79
C TYR A 108 0.79 5.66 2.79
N ALA A 109 0.73 6.30 3.97
CA ALA A 109 0.51 7.73 4.09
C ALA A 109 1.62 8.55 3.42
N ASP A 110 2.87 8.08 3.52
CA ASP A 110 4.06 8.73 2.96
C ASP A 110 4.09 8.73 1.44
N VAL A 111 3.35 7.84 0.77
CA VAL A 111 3.28 7.77 -0.70
C VAL A 111 1.90 8.10 -1.27
N PHE A 112 0.94 8.47 -0.41
CA PHE A 112 -0.45 8.72 -0.81
C PHE A 112 -0.57 9.82 -1.87
N TYR A 113 0.24 10.88 -1.77
CA TYR A 113 0.25 11.97 -2.74
C TYR A 113 0.55 11.50 -4.17
N GLN A 114 1.40 10.48 -4.31
CA GLN A 114 1.79 9.93 -5.61
C GLN A 114 0.63 9.14 -6.21
N TRP A 115 -0.06 8.34 -5.40
CA TRP A 115 -1.29 7.66 -5.81
C TRP A 115 -2.35 8.67 -6.26
N VAL A 116 -2.55 9.77 -5.52
CA VAL A 116 -3.48 10.84 -5.92
C VAL A 116 -3.08 11.45 -7.26
N ASN A 117 -1.81 11.81 -7.41
CA ASN A 117 -1.28 12.42 -8.64
C ASN A 117 -1.50 11.51 -9.87
N GLU A 118 -1.12 10.24 -9.77
CA GLU A 118 -1.27 9.25 -10.85
C GLU A 118 -2.74 9.03 -11.23
N ARG A 119 -3.62 8.88 -10.23
CA ARG A 119 -5.05 8.69 -10.48
C ARG A 119 -5.68 9.92 -11.09
N MET A 120 -5.29 11.11 -10.66
CA MET A 120 -5.75 12.36 -11.27
C MET A 120 -5.33 12.45 -12.75
N MET A 121 -4.06 12.18 -13.07
CA MET A 121 -3.60 12.17 -14.47
C MET A 121 -4.43 11.22 -15.34
N SER A 122 -4.66 9.98 -14.89
CA SER A 122 -5.48 9.02 -15.63
C SER A 122 -6.94 9.47 -15.76
N MET A 123 -7.56 9.97 -14.68
CA MET A 123 -8.96 10.42 -14.73
C MET A 123 -9.14 11.63 -15.66
N ILE A 124 -8.21 12.59 -15.63
CA ILE A 124 -8.22 13.77 -16.51
C ILE A 124 -8.12 13.31 -17.96
N PHE A 125 -7.17 12.43 -18.29
CA PHE A 125 -7.01 11.93 -19.65
C PHE A 125 -8.29 11.27 -20.19
N GLU A 126 -8.87 10.33 -19.44
CA GLU A 126 -10.09 9.64 -19.87
C GLU A 126 -11.26 10.61 -20.02
N TYR A 127 -11.46 11.52 -19.05
CA TYR A 127 -12.51 12.52 -19.14
C TYR A 127 -12.35 13.44 -20.35
N GLU A 128 -11.14 13.94 -20.58
CA GLU A 128 -10.88 14.84 -21.70
C GLU A 128 -11.01 14.13 -23.05
N LYS A 129 -10.61 12.86 -23.11
CA LYS A 129 -10.79 12.02 -24.30
C LYS A 129 -12.27 11.83 -24.61
N ASP A 130 -13.07 11.45 -23.61
CA ASP A 130 -14.53 11.26 -23.77
C ASP A 130 -15.26 12.55 -24.16
N ASN A 131 -14.67 13.72 -23.86
CA ASN A 131 -15.22 15.03 -24.17
C ASN A 131 -14.55 15.73 -25.37
N ASN A 132 -13.69 15.05 -26.13
CA ASN A 132 -12.94 15.59 -27.27
C ASN A 132 -12.12 16.86 -26.91
N LEU A 133 -11.53 16.89 -25.73
CA LEU A 133 -10.66 17.96 -25.23
C LEU A 133 -9.18 17.61 -25.38
N VAL A 134 -8.83 16.34 -25.59
CA VAL A 134 -7.44 15.90 -25.84
C VAL A 134 -7.09 16.19 -27.30
N PRO A 135 -6.05 16.98 -27.57
CA PRO A 135 -5.59 17.19 -28.94
C PRO A 135 -5.08 15.88 -29.53
N THR A 136 -5.36 15.63 -30.80
CA THR A 136 -4.90 14.43 -31.51
C THR A 136 -4.15 14.81 -32.78
N GLN A 137 -3.18 13.97 -33.13
CA GLN A 137 -2.48 14.03 -34.41
C GLN A 137 -2.36 12.62 -35.00
N LEU A 138 -1.96 12.53 -36.27
CA LEU A 138 -1.55 11.24 -36.85
C LEU A 138 -0.03 11.16 -36.78
N ASP A 139 0.50 10.03 -36.34
CA ASP A 139 1.93 9.76 -36.36
C ASP A 139 2.42 9.39 -37.77
N ASP A 140 3.72 9.09 -37.89
CA ASP A 140 4.37 8.76 -39.16
C ASP A 140 3.83 7.46 -39.80
N ASP A 141 3.22 6.57 -39.00
CA ASP A 141 2.60 5.31 -39.45
C ASP A 141 1.10 5.49 -39.78
N GLY A 142 0.54 6.68 -39.54
CA GLY A 142 -0.86 7.02 -39.77
C GLY A 142 -1.79 6.62 -38.63
N ASP A 143 -1.23 6.30 -37.45
CA ASP A 143 -1.99 5.97 -36.25
C ASP A 143 -2.34 7.24 -35.44
N LEU A 144 -3.47 7.21 -34.74
CA LEU A 144 -3.96 8.33 -33.95
C LEU A 144 -3.14 8.45 -32.66
N GLU A 145 -2.37 9.53 -32.55
CA GLU A 145 -1.61 9.91 -31.37
C GLU A 145 -2.39 10.94 -30.55
N TYR A 146 -2.46 10.74 -29.23
CA TYR A 146 -3.03 11.69 -28.29
C TYR A 146 -1.91 12.56 -27.71
N LEU A 147 -2.02 13.86 -27.88
CA LEU A 147 -1.08 14.84 -27.34
C LEU A 147 -1.47 15.21 -25.91
N SER A 148 -0.50 15.74 -25.16
CA SER A 148 -0.79 16.31 -23.85
C SER A 148 -1.72 17.51 -23.96
N SER A 149 -2.73 17.57 -23.08
CA SER A 149 -3.67 18.67 -22.95
C SER A 149 -3.32 19.65 -21.81
N TRP A 150 -2.20 19.41 -21.11
CA TRP A 150 -1.65 20.26 -20.05
C TRP A 150 -0.16 19.96 -19.75
N ASP A 151 0.56 20.95 -19.23
CA ASP A 151 1.98 20.86 -18.84
C ASP A 151 2.15 20.69 -17.33
N SER A 152 1.28 21.31 -16.54
CA SER A 152 1.24 21.17 -15.09
C SER A 152 -0.17 21.39 -14.54
N GLY A 153 -0.41 20.96 -13.30
CA GLY A 153 -1.72 21.04 -12.68
C GLY A 153 -1.65 21.34 -11.19
N ILE A 154 -2.72 21.90 -10.63
CA ILE A 154 -2.92 22.09 -9.20
C ILE A 154 -4.22 21.42 -8.80
N PHE A 155 -4.12 20.37 -7.99
CA PHE A 155 -5.24 19.62 -7.45
C PHE A 155 -5.41 20.02 -6.00
N THR A 156 -6.56 20.61 -5.67
CA THR A 156 -6.90 20.99 -4.30
C THR A 156 -8.06 20.14 -3.83
N PHE A 157 -7.93 19.57 -2.65
CA PHE A 157 -8.89 18.71 -1.99
C PHE A 157 -9.13 19.25 -0.58
N HIS A 158 -10.37 19.56 -0.24
CA HIS A 158 -10.75 20.15 1.04
C HIS A 158 -11.91 19.34 1.66
N ILE A 159 -11.73 18.92 2.90
CA ILE A 159 -12.72 18.14 3.64
C ILE A 159 -13.50 19.10 4.51
N ASN A 160 -14.77 19.29 4.16
CA ASN A 160 -15.62 20.27 4.84
C ASN A 160 -16.13 19.75 6.20
N LYS A 161 -16.85 20.61 6.94
CA LYS A 161 -17.39 20.28 8.27
C LYS A 161 -18.42 19.15 8.29
N LYS A 162 -18.92 18.72 7.13
CA LYS A 162 -19.83 17.58 6.98
C LYS A 162 -19.09 16.30 6.57
N ASN A 163 -17.76 16.32 6.54
CA ASN A 163 -16.89 15.25 6.01
C ASN A 163 -17.13 14.95 4.52
N GLU A 164 -17.50 15.96 3.74
CA GLU A 164 -17.61 15.86 2.29
C GLU A 164 -16.35 16.43 1.64
N LEU A 165 -15.94 15.84 0.51
CA LEU A 165 -14.78 16.28 -0.24
C LEU A 165 -15.16 17.36 -1.27
N GLU A 166 -14.72 18.58 -1.02
CA GLU A 166 -14.69 19.67 -2.00
C GLU A 166 -13.37 19.62 -2.77
N TYR A 167 -13.39 19.96 -4.06
CA TYR A 167 -12.17 19.92 -4.86
C TYR A 167 -12.12 21.00 -5.94
N LYS A 168 -10.90 21.30 -6.38
CA LYS A 168 -10.63 22.19 -7.51
C LYS A 168 -9.44 21.64 -8.30
N ILE A 169 -9.62 21.53 -9.61
CA ILE A 169 -8.60 21.08 -10.56
C ILE A 169 -8.26 22.26 -11.47
N VAL A 170 -7.02 22.71 -11.43
CA VAL A 170 -6.49 23.72 -12.34
C VAL A 170 -5.43 23.05 -13.19
N LEU A 171 -5.52 23.22 -14.51
CA LEU A 171 -4.55 22.72 -15.47
C LEU A 171 -3.94 23.90 -16.22
N THR A 172 -2.63 23.87 -16.42
CA THR A 172 -1.87 24.92 -17.10
C THR A 172 -1.30 24.35 -18.38
N ILE A 173 -1.48 25.04 -19.50
CA ILE A 173 -0.82 24.76 -20.78
C ILE A 173 -0.32 26.07 -21.37
N ASP A 174 0.92 26.12 -21.83
CA ASP A 174 1.52 27.36 -22.38
C ASP A 174 1.31 28.60 -21.48
N ASP A 175 1.52 28.45 -20.17
CA ASP A 175 1.29 29.47 -19.13
C ASP A 175 -0.17 29.96 -18.97
N VAL A 176 -1.14 29.26 -19.57
CA VAL A 176 -2.57 29.58 -19.46
C VAL A 176 -3.28 28.56 -18.57
N ASP A 177 -3.86 29.05 -17.48
CA ASP A 177 -4.65 28.25 -16.54
C ASP A 177 -6.09 28.06 -17.01
N ARG A 178 -6.60 26.83 -16.86
CA ARG A 178 -8.03 26.49 -16.98
C ARG A 178 -8.49 25.66 -15.80
N ILE A 179 -9.74 25.87 -15.39
CA ILE A 179 -10.40 25.03 -14.40
C ILE A 179 -11.05 23.86 -15.14
N LEU A 180 -10.82 22.63 -14.67
CA LEU A 180 -11.47 21.44 -15.20
C LEU A 180 -12.61 21.01 -14.27
N GLU A 181 -13.85 21.14 -14.74
CA GLU A 181 -15.05 20.72 -14.00
C GLU A 181 -15.36 19.23 -14.24
N MET A 182 -14.41 18.37 -13.89
CA MET A 182 -14.56 16.92 -13.98
C MET A 182 -15.12 16.34 -12.67
N PRO A 183 -16.11 15.41 -12.71
CA PRO A 183 -16.51 14.65 -11.53
C PRO A 183 -15.42 13.66 -11.10
N LEU A 184 -15.11 13.61 -9.80
CA LEU A 184 -14.25 12.57 -9.24
C LEU A 184 -15.01 11.24 -9.14
N LYS A 185 -14.28 10.12 -9.23
CA LYS A 185 -14.84 8.77 -9.03
C LYS A 185 -15.02 8.47 -7.54
N ASP A 186 -16.05 7.71 -7.17
CA ASP A 186 -16.38 7.39 -5.77
C ASP A 186 -15.19 6.80 -5.00
N TYR A 187 -14.50 5.81 -5.58
CA TYR A 187 -13.33 5.18 -4.95
C TYR A 187 -12.19 6.17 -4.63
N PHE A 188 -12.07 7.22 -5.44
CA PHE A 188 -11.04 8.23 -5.25
C PHE A 188 -11.40 9.16 -4.09
N ILE A 189 -12.67 9.57 -4.03
CA ILE A 189 -13.22 10.35 -2.91
C ILE A 189 -13.04 9.57 -1.60
N GLU A 190 -13.43 8.30 -1.59
CA GLU A 190 -13.27 7.40 -0.44
C GLU A 190 -11.80 7.30 0.00
N GLY A 191 -10.87 7.12 -0.95
CA GLY A 191 -9.44 7.06 -0.64
C GLY A 191 -8.90 8.31 0.04
N VAL A 192 -9.30 9.51 -0.40
CA VAL A 192 -8.89 10.78 0.23
C VAL A 192 -9.48 10.92 1.63
N LEU A 193 -10.76 10.58 1.81
CA LEU A 193 -11.43 10.65 3.12
C LEU A 193 -10.84 9.65 4.11
N GLN A 194 -10.53 8.43 3.67
CA GLN A 194 -9.87 7.41 4.48
C GLN A 194 -8.47 7.85 4.90
N HIS A 195 -7.66 8.37 3.96
CA HIS A 195 -6.33 8.87 4.28
C HIS A 195 -6.38 10.00 5.31
N HIS A 196 -7.32 10.94 5.18
CA HIS A 196 -7.55 11.98 6.18
C HIS A 196 -7.93 11.41 7.55
N GLN A 197 -8.86 10.46 7.60
CA GLN A 197 -9.26 9.82 8.85
C GLN A 197 -8.06 9.16 9.54
N VAL A 198 -7.31 8.32 8.83
CA VAL A 198 -6.14 7.58 9.37
C VAL A 198 -5.06 8.55 9.86
N THR A 199 -4.68 9.54 9.06
CA THR A 199 -3.60 10.50 9.41
C THR A 199 -3.97 11.41 10.59
N ASN A 200 -5.23 11.81 10.71
CA ASN A 200 -5.70 12.66 11.82
C ASN A 200 -6.08 11.86 13.08
N THR A 201 -6.08 10.53 13.05
CA THR A 201 -6.43 9.69 14.21
C THR A 201 -5.31 8.73 14.57
N GLU A 202 -5.16 7.65 13.82
CA GLU A 202 -4.21 6.55 14.06
C GLU A 202 -2.75 6.99 13.98
N LEU A 203 -2.46 7.96 13.10
CA LEU A 203 -1.11 8.51 12.91
C LEU A 203 -0.94 9.92 13.47
N SER A 204 -1.83 10.38 14.35
CA SER A 204 -1.83 11.75 14.89
C SER A 204 -0.56 12.14 15.68
N ASP A 205 0.26 11.17 16.09
CA ASP A 205 1.57 11.40 16.70
C ASP A 205 2.70 11.61 15.69
N LYS A 206 2.47 11.30 14.41
CA LYS A 206 3.42 11.42 13.29
C LYS A 206 2.98 12.46 12.26
N TRP A 207 1.68 12.63 12.09
CA TRP A 207 1.08 13.54 11.12
C TRP A 207 0.43 14.72 11.83
N LYS A 208 0.63 15.92 11.27
CA LYS A 208 -0.09 17.10 11.72
C LYS A 208 -1.54 17.01 11.23
N PRO A 209 -2.53 17.46 12.02
CA PRO A 209 -3.89 17.57 11.56
C PRO A 209 -3.97 18.39 10.27
N TRP A 210 -4.77 17.93 9.33
CA TRP A 210 -5.05 18.63 8.08
C TRP A 210 -6.51 18.41 7.68
N ASN A 211 -7.08 19.33 6.92
CA ASN A 211 -8.36 19.16 6.22
C ASN A 211 -8.25 19.58 4.76
N LYS A 212 -7.07 20.04 4.32
CA LYS A 212 -6.79 20.43 2.94
C LYS A 212 -5.49 19.84 2.43
N LEU A 213 -5.58 19.18 1.28
CA LEU A 213 -4.44 18.65 0.51
C LEU A 213 -4.33 19.42 -0.81
N ILE A 214 -3.14 19.91 -1.12
CA ILE A 214 -2.82 20.54 -2.40
C ILE A 214 -1.67 19.77 -3.04
N ILE A 215 -1.84 19.37 -4.30
CA ILE A 215 -0.80 18.73 -5.11
C ILE A 215 -0.57 19.57 -6.35
N LYS A 216 0.66 20.06 -6.54
CA LYS A 216 1.16 20.62 -7.78
C LYS A 216 1.70 19.48 -8.62
N SER A 217 0.96 19.07 -9.63
CA SER A 217 1.35 18.01 -10.54
C SER A 217 2.26 18.55 -11.64
N PRO A 218 3.48 18.03 -11.81
CA PRO A 218 4.35 18.34 -12.94
C PRO A 218 3.96 17.58 -14.23
N HIS A 219 2.73 17.04 -14.31
CA HIS A 219 2.28 16.14 -15.38
C HIS A 219 3.13 14.86 -15.52
N ASN A 220 3.83 14.50 -14.45
CA ASN A 220 4.59 13.26 -14.29
C ASN A 220 4.66 12.90 -12.80
N SER A 221 5.43 11.88 -12.45
CA SER A 221 5.64 11.49 -11.06
C SER A 221 6.36 12.56 -10.26
N ILE A 222 5.92 12.79 -9.02
CA ILE A 222 6.54 13.77 -8.13
C ILE A 222 7.83 13.17 -7.54
N PRO A 223 8.98 13.83 -7.67
CA PRO A 223 10.23 13.35 -7.10
C PRO A 223 10.14 13.21 -5.58
N TYR A 224 10.52 12.04 -5.06
CA TYR A 224 10.43 11.73 -3.63
C TYR A 224 11.30 12.65 -2.75
N ASP A 225 12.41 13.14 -3.27
CA ASP A 225 13.33 14.05 -2.58
C ASP A 225 12.85 15.51 -2.54
N LYS A 226 11.77 15.84 -3.26
CA LYS A 226 11.22 17.21 -3.39
C LYS A 226 9.74 17.32 -3.07
N VAL A 227 9.17 16.35 -2.38
CA VAL A 227 7.72 16.27 -2.09
C VAL A 227 7.19 17.57 -1.50
N ASP A 228 7.92 18.21 -0.59
CA ASP A 228 7.52 19.46 0.06
C ASP A 228 7.35 20.66 -0.90
N GLU A 229 7.95 20.62 -2.11
CA GLU A 229 7.78 21.67 -3.13
C GLU A 229 6.43 21.54 -3.86
N PHE A 230 5.92 20.31 -3.96
CA PHE A 230 4.76 19.94 -4.77
C PHE A 230 3.51 19.63 -3.93
N VAL A 231 3.67 19.13 -2.72
CA VAL A 231 2.58 18.60 -1.90
C VAL A 231 2.48 19.39 -0.61
N SER A 232 1.25 19.79 -0.26
CA SER A 232 0.99 20.52 0.97
C SER A 232 -0.26 20.00 1.67
N TYR A 233 -0.09 19.66 2.94
CA TYR A 233 -1.16 19.33 3.87
C TYR A 233 -1.34 20.48 4.85
N THR A 234 -2.54 21.05 4.89
CA THR A 234 -2.86 22.25 5.69
C THR A 234 -4.18 22.09 6.44
N PHE A 235 -4.33 22.86 7.52
CA PHE A 235 -5.53 22.91 8.32
C PHE A 235 -6.12 24.33 8.26
N GLU A 236 -7.34 24.44 7.70
CA GLU A 236 -8.11 25.68 7.56
C GLU A 236 -9.29 25.75 8.54
#